data_AF-A0A7S1CKB9-F1
#
_entry.id   AF-A0A7S1CKB9-F1
#
_cell.length_a   1.000
_cell.length_b   1.000
_cell.length_c   1.000
_cell.angle_alpha   90.00
_cell.angle_beta   90.00
_cell.angle_gamma   90.00
#
_symmetry.space_group_name_H-M   'P 1'
#
loop_
_entity.id
_entity.type
_entity.pdbx_description
1 polymer ?
#
loop_
_entity_poly.entity_id
_entity_poly.type
_entity_poly.pdbx_seq_one_letter_code
_entity_poly.pdbx_strand_id
1 'polypeptide(L)'
;VLNRFSQDVYTLDEELVRTFTWLFSTFFEIVGTVVLIASVTPLFLVGVAPLVVFYVFTQRYYVRTSRELKRLDSVSKSPIFAHFGETLAGTVTVRAYQGQERFATANESKLDTNQAAYFMMQASNRWLAVRLE
;
A
#
# COMPACT_ATOMS: atom_id res chain seq x y z
N VAL A 1 -15.70 14.01 -11.45
CA VAL A 1 -14.81 14.02 -12.64
C VAL A 1 -13.58 14.90 -12.40
N LEU A 2 -13.75 16.16 -11.96
CA LEU A 2 -12.63 17.08 -11.71
C LEU A 2 -11.62 16.60 -10.63
N ASN A 3 -12.10 16.14 -9.47
CA ASN A 3 -11.22 15.69 -8.38
C ASN A 3 -10.39 14.45 -8.79
N ARG A 4 -11.00 13.53 -9.54
CA ARG A 4 -10.33 12.35 -10.08
C ARG A 4 -9.30 12.71 -11.15
N PHE A 5 -9.63 13.64 -12.06
CA PHE A 5 -8.69 14.08 -13.08
C PHE A 5 -7.48 14.82 -12.48
N SER A 6 -7.72 15.72 -11.52
CA SER A 6 -6.64 16.43 -10.82
C SER A 6 -5.73 15.50 -10.03
N GLN A 7 -6.31 14.47 -9.39
CA GLN A 7 -5.54 13.49 -8.62
C GLN A 7 -4.79 12.50 -9.53
N ASP A 8 -5.41 12.05 -10.63
CA ASP A 8 -4.76 11.16 -11.60
C ASP A 8 -3.58 11.88 -12.29
N VAL A 9 -3.74 13.16 -12.66
CA VAL A 9 -2.64 13.99 -13.23
C VAL A 9 -1.51 14.17 -12.22
N TYR A 10 -1.83 14.47 -10.97
CA TYR A 10 -0.82 14.59 -9.90
C TYR A 10 0.01 13.30 -9.74
N THR A 11 -0.65 12.14 -9.68
CA THR A 11 0.03 10.85 -9.55
C THR A 11 0.93 10.55 -10.76
N LEU A 12 0.50 10.92 -11.97
CA LEU A 12 1.31 10.72 -13.17
C LEU A 12 2.54 11.63 -13.23
N ASP A 13 2.37 12.90 -12.91
CA ASP A 13 3.43 13.90 -13.10
C ASP A 13 4.49 13.83 -12.00
N GLU A 14 4.09 13.59 -10.74
CA GLU A 14 5.02 13.65 -9.61
C GLU A 14 5.37 12.26 -9.07
N GLU A 15 4.37 11.45 -8.71
CA GLU A 15 4.63 10.18 -8.02
C GLU A 15 5.24 9.12 -8.94
N LEU A 16 4.73 9.00 -10.17
CA LEU A 16 5.19 8.01 -11.14
C LEU A 16 6.63 8.29 -11.56
N VAL A 17 6.94 9.54 -11.92
CA VAL A 17 8.29 9.97 -12.32
C VAL A 17 9.28 9.72 -11.19
N ARG A 18 8.94 10.11 -9.96
CA ARG A 18 9.77 9.82 -8.79
C ARG A 18 10.00 8.32 -8.65
N THR A 19 8.96 7.51 -8.70
CA THR A 19 9.04 6.05 -8.54
C THR A 19 9.93 5.41 -9.62
N PHE A 20 9.83 5.86 -10.87
CA PHE A 20 10.71 5.39 -11.95
C PHE A 20 12.17 5.72 -11.70
N THR A 21 12.47 6.95 -11.28
CA THR A 21 13.86 7.36 -10.98
C THR A 21 14.47 6.47 -9.91
N TRP A 22 13.73 6.20 -8.82
CA TRP A 22 14.19 5.28 -7.77
C TRP A 22 14.37 3.86 -8.30
N LEU A 23 13.41 3.34 -9.08
CA LEU A 23 13.47 2.01 -9.69
C LEU A 23 14.72 1.83 -10.55
N PHE A 24 14.97 2.75 -11.49
CA PHE A 24 16.11 2.67 -12.39
C PHE A 24 17.44 2.83 -11.64
N SER A 25 17.51 3.77 -10.70
CA SER A 25 18.73 3.99 -9.90
C SER A 25 19.13 2.72 -9.16
N THR A 26 18.20 2.13 -8.40
CA THR A 26 18.44 0.89 -7.66
C THR A 26 18.71 -0.30 -8.58
N PHE A 27 18.01 -0.39 -9.73
CA PHE A 27 18.25 -1.46 -10.70
C PHE A 27 19.68 -1.42 -11.25
N PHE A 28 20.14 -0.26 -11.72
CA PHE A 28 21.50 -0.12 -12.26
C PHE A 28 22.57 -0.29 -11.19
N GLU A 29 22.32 0.14 -9.95
CA GLU A 29 23.22 -0.06 -8.81
C GLU A 29 23.42 -1.55 -8.49
N ILE A 30 22.33 -2.32 -8.40
CA ILE A 30 22.40 -3.77 -8.15
C ILE A 30 23.12 -4.48 -9.30
N VAL A 31 22.74 -4.19 -10.56
CA VAL A 31 23.37 -4.80 -11.74
C VAL A 31 24.86 -4.48 -11.78
N GLY A 32 25.24 -3.21 -11.59
CA GLY A 32 26.63 -2.78 -11.57
C GLY A 32 27.44 -3.49 -10.49
N THR A 33 26.89 -3.61 -9.27
CA THR A 33 27.53 -4.31 -8.15
C THR A 33 27.74 -5.79 -8.45
N VAL A 34 26.71 -6.48 -8.98
CA VAL A 34 26.80 -7.90 -9.34
C VAL A 34 27.83 -8.13 -10.45
N VAL A 35 27.84 -7.29 -11.49
CA VAL A 35 28.81 -7.39 -12.61
C VAL A 35 30.24 -7.18 -12.11
N LEU A 36 30.46 -6.17 -11.25
CA LEU A 36 31.76 -5.89 -10.65
C LEU A 36 32.28 -7.10 -9.87
N ILE A 37 31.46 -7.67 -8.96
CA ILE A 37 31.86 -8.84 -8.16
C ILE A 37 32.12 -10.05 -9.06
N ALA A 38 31.24 -10.30 -10.03
CA ALA A 38 31.37 -11.43 -10.95
C ALA A 38 32.64 -11.37 -11.81
N SER A 39 33.12 -10.16 -12.14
CA SER A 39 34.38 -9.99 -12.89
C SER A 39 35.61 -10.46 -12.12
N VAL A 40 35.59 -10.35 -10.79
CA VAL A 40 36.68 -10.78 -9.90
C VAL A 40 36.49 -12.22 -9.44
N THR A 41 35.26 -12.62 -9.09
CA THR A 41 34.93 -13.95 -8.57
C THR A 41 33.67 -14.52 -9.26
N PRO A 42 33.82 -15.18 -10.42
CA PRO A 42 32.67 -15.71 -11.18
C PRO A 42 31.82 -16.72 -10.41
N LEU A 43 32.44 -17.50 -9.51
CA LEU A 43 31.74 -18.50 -8.69
C LEU A 43 30.69 -17.89 -7.74
N PHE A 44 30.78 -16.58 -7.43
CA PHE A 44 29.77 -15.87 -6.63
C PHE A 44 28.36 -15.99 -7.21
N LEU A 45 28.24 -16.04 -8.55
CA LEU A 45 26.95 -16.14 -9.24
C LEU A 45 26.17 -17.41 -8.88
N VAL A 46 26.87 -18.49 -8.51
CA VAL A 46 26.24 -19.75 -8.07
C VAL A 46 25.47 -19.53 -6.77
N GLY A 47 25.98 -18.70 -5.85
CA GLY A 47 25.30 -18.33 -4.62
C GLY A 47 24.17 -17.31 -4.83
N VAL A 48 24.31 -16.42 -5.81
CA VAL A 48 23.28 -15.43 -6.17
C VAL A 48 22.06 -16.09 -6.81
N ALA A 49 22.25 -17.13 -7.63
CA ALA A 49 21.17 -17.81 -8.32
C ALA A 49 20.00 -18.26 -7.40
N PRO A 50 20.22 -19.02 -6.31
CA PRO A 50 19.13 -19.39 -5.41
C PRO A 50 18.50 -18.19 -4.69
N LEU A 51 19.26 -17.14 -4.38
CA LEU A 51 18.73 -15.92 -3.78
C LEU A 51 17.77 -15.18 -4.73
N VAL A 52 18.12 -15.07 -6.01
CA VAL A 52 17.25 -14.47 -7.04
C VAL A 52 15.95 -15.27 -7.18
N VAL A 53 16.05 -16.60 -7.17
CA VAL A 53 14.86 -17.46 -7.21
C VAL A 53 13.97 -17.19 -6.00
N PHE A 54 14.51 -17.22 -4.78
CA PHE A 54 13.76 -16.93 -3.55
C PHE A 54 13.13 -15.52 -3.56
N TYR A 55 13.88 -14.53 -4.04
CA TYR A 55 13.41 -13.15 -4.20
C TYR A 55 12.21 -13.07 -5.14
N VAL A 56 12.28 -13.68 -6.34
CA VAL A 56 11.18 -13.67 -7.31
C VAL A 56 9.93 -14.35 -6.76
N PHE A 57 10.07 -15.47 -6.04
CA PHE A 57 8.94 -16.13 -5.39
C PHE A 57 8.28 -15.23 -4.33
N THR A 58 9.09 -14.67 -3.43
CA THR A 58 8.61 -13.78 -2.35
C THR A 58 7.97 -12.51 -2.91
N GLN A 59 8.60 -11.89 -3.92
CA GLN A 59 8.09 -10.70 -4.60
C GLN A 59 6.74 -10.96 -5.27
N ARG A 60 6.59 -12.08 -6.00
CA ARG A 60 5.31 -12.43 -6.65
C ARG A 60 4.19 -12.63 -5.64
N TYR A 61 4.48 -13.29 -4.52
CA TYR A 61 3.50 -13.46 -3.44
C TYR A 61 3.12 -12.10 -2.83
N TYR A 62 4.12 -11.30 -2.44
CA TYR A 62 3.92 -10.00 -1.83
C TYR A 62 3.12 -9.03 -2.72
N VAL A 63 3.44 -8.93 -4.02
CA VAL A 63 2.75 -8.02 -4.95
C VAL A 63 1.27 -8.38 -5.09
N ARG A 64 0.93 -9.67 -5.11
CA ARG A 64 -0.47 -10.11 -5.16
C ARG A 64 -1.21 -9.73 -3.88
N THR A 65 -0.62 -10.02 -2.72
CA THR A 65 -1.24 -9.75 -1.42
C THR A 65 -1.37 -8.24 -1.15
N SER A 66 -0.31 -7.47 -1.38
CA SER A 66 -0.31 -6.00 -1.18
C SER A 66 -1.32 -5.28 -2.07
N ARG A 67 -1.51 -5.73 -3.32
CA ARG A 67 -2.54 -5.17 -4.21
C ARG A 67 -3.95 -5.37 -3.66
N GLU A 68 -4.27 -6.56 -3.18
CA GLU A 68 -5.59 -6.84 -2.58
C GLU A 68 -5.79 -6.09 -1.27
N LEU A 69 -4.76 -5.99 -0.41
CA LEU A 69 -4.83 -5.21 0.82
C LEU A 69 -5.04 -3.71 0.53
N LYS A 70 -4.33 -3.16 -0.45
CA LYS A 70 -4.51 -1.77 -0.89
C LYS A 70 -5.91 -1.52 -1.46
N ARG A 71 -6.48 -2.50 -2.17
CA ARG A 71 -7.87 -2.45 -2.64
C ARG A 71 -8.85 -2.47 -1.46
N LEU A 72 -8.64 -3.33 -0.47
CA LEU A 72 -9.48 -3.40 0.73
C LEU A 72 -9.43 -2.10 1.54
N ASP A 73 -8.26 -1.49 1.73
CA ASP A 73 -8.14 -0.16 2.37
C ASP A 73 -8.93 0.89 1.59
N SER A 74 -8.75 0.96 0.27
CA SER A 74 -9.42 1.95 -0.57
C SER A 74 -10.95 1.82 -0.54
N VAL A 75 -11.48 0.58 -0.61
CA VAL A 75 -12.93 0.32 -0.63
C VAL A 75 -13.56 0.52 0.75
N SER A 76 -12.87 0.13 1.84
CA SER A 76 -13.39 0.28 3.21
C SER A 76 -13.35 1.71 3.74
N LYS A 77 -12.55 2.59 3.12
CA LYS A 77 -12.40 3.99 3.52
C LYS A 77 -13.55 4.89 3.09
N SER A 78 -14.16 4.65 1.92
CA SER A 78 -15.23 5.51 1.39
C SER A 78 -16.53 5.54 2.23
N PRO A 79 -17.01 4.42 2.83
CA PRO A 79 -18.22 4.42 3.64
C PRO A 79 -18.08 5.23 4.93
N ILE A 80 -16.86 5.38 5.46
CA ILE A 80 -16.59 6.21 6.65
C ILE A 80 -16.92 7.67 6.34
N PHE A 81 -16.37 8.19 5.22
CA PHE A 81 -16.61 9.57 4.81
C PHE A 81 -18.07 9.81 4.38
N ALA A 82 -18.70 8.84 3.73
CA ALA A 82 -20.12 8.92 3.38
C ALA A 82 -21.01 9.02 4.63
N HIS A 83 -20.81 8.13 5.60
CA HIS A 83 -21.56 8.12 6.85
C HIS A 83 -21.32 9.38 7.69
N PHE A 84 -20.10 9.90 7.69
CA PHE A 84 -19.78 11.18 8.31
C PHE A 84 -20.51 12.35 7.63
N GLY A 85 -20.57 12.37 6.29
CA GLY A 85 -21.33 13.35 5.53
C GLY A 85 -22.83 13.32 5.83
N GLU A 86 -23.42 12.12 5.90
CA GLU A 86 -24.83 11.92 6.30
C GLU A 86 -25.09 12.43 7.73
N THR A 87 -24.17 12.15 8.66
CA THR A 87 -24.27 12.60 10.05
C THR A 87 -24.24 14.13 10.13
N LEU A 88 -23.37 14.79 9.36
CA LEU A 88 -23.29 16.25 9.30
C LEU A 88 -24.57 16.87 8.74
N ALA A 89 -25.07 16.35 7.61
CA ALA A 89 -26.31 16.83 7.00
C ALA A 89 -27.54 16.62 7.91
N GLY A 90 -27.58 15.51 8.64
CA GLY A 90 -28.68 15.12 9.53
C GLY A 90 -28.50 15.54 11.00
N THR A 91 -27.53 16.39 11.33
CA THR A 91 -27.11 16.66 12.73
C THR A 91 -28.27 17.04 13.65
N VAL A 92 -29.20 17.88 13.17
CA VAL A 92 -30.36 18.33 13.96
C VAL A 92 -31.26 17.15 14.32
N THR A 93 -31.56 16.28 13.34
CA THR A 93 -32.41 15.09 13.54
C THR A 93 -31.74 14.09 14.47
N VAL A 94 -30.44 13.82 14.29
CA VAL A 94 -29.69 12.91 15.17
C VAL A 94 -29.73 13.38 16.62
N ARG A 95 -29.54 14.69 16.86
CA ARG A 95 -29.61 15.27 18.21
C ARG A 95 -31.02 15.28 18.78
N ALA A 96 -32.04 15.56 17.96
CA ALA A 96 -33.43 15.60 18.38
C ALA A 96 -33.91 14.24 18.92
N TYR A 97 -33.44 13.14 18.33
CA TYR A 97 -33.76 11.77 18.76
C TYR A 97 -32.73 11.17 19.73
N GLN A 98 -31.76 11.96 20.23
CA GLN A 98 -30.68 11.47 21.09
C GLN A 98 -29.90 10.27 20.50
N GLY A 99 -29.78 10.21 19.17
CA GLY A 99 -29.17 9.09 18.44
C GLY A 99 -27.65 9.15 18.29
N GLN A 100 -26.96 10.05 19.00
CA GLN A 100 -25.52 10.32 18.81
C GLN A 100 -24.66 9.07 19.03
N GLU A 101 -24.92 8.31 20.11
CA GLU A 101 -24.16 7.10 20.44
C GLU A 101 -24.30 6.05 19.32
N ARG A 102 -25.53 5.79 18.87
CA ARG A 102 -25.80 4.85 17.78
C ARG A 102 -25.02 5.20 16.51
N PHE A 103 -25.00 6.47 16.12
CA PHE A 103 -24.23 6.93 14.96
C PHE A 103 -22.72 6.85 15.20
N ALA A 104 -22.25 7.15 16.41
CA ALA A 104 -20.84 7.01 16.78
C ALA A 104 -20.37 5.55 16.67
N THR A 105 -21.06 4.61 17.31
CA THR A 105 -20.74 3.17 17.24
C THR A 105 -20.82 2.63 15.81
N ALA A 106 -21.79 3.09 15.02
CA ALA A 106 -21.90 2.71 13.62
C ALA A 106 -20.74 3.25 12.75
N ASN A 107 -20.13 4.36 13.14
CA ASN A 107 -18.95 4.91 12.48
C ASN A 107 -17.67 4.20 12.93
N GLU A 108 -17.54 3.93 14.23
CA GLU A 108 -16.43 3.16 14.82
C GLU A 108 -16.33 1.77 14.19
N SER A 109 -17.43 1.04 14.01
CA SER A 109 -17.42 -0.27 13.34
C SER A 109 -16.91 -0.20 11.88
N LYS A 110 -17.23 0.88 11.15
CA LYS A 110 -16.69 1.10 9.79
C LYS A 110 -15.21 1.43 9.83
N LEU A 111 -14.79 2.23 10.81
CA LEU A 111 -13.38 2.57 11.04
C LEU A 111 -12.56 1.32 11.38
N ASP A 112 -13.05 0.45 12.27
CA ASP A 112 -12.40 -0.81 12.64
C ASP A 112 -12.17 -1.71 11.43
N THR A 113 -13.16 -1.78 10.53
CA THR A 113 -13.03 -2.56 9.29
C THR A 113 -11.92 -2.01 8.40
N ASN A 114 -11.83 -0.69 8.24
CA ASN A 114 -10.73 -0.06 7.49
C ASN A 114 -9.38 -0.25 8.20
N GLN A 115 -9.35 -0.09 9.52
CA GLN A 115 -8.15 -0.24 10.34
C GLN A 115 -7.59 -1.65 10.27
N ALA A 116 -8.43 -2.68 10.23
CA ALA A 116 -8.00 -4.06 10.02
C ALA A 116 -7.28 -4.24 8.68
N ALA A 117 -7.82 -3.70 7.59
CA ALA A 117 -7.16 -3.74 6.27
C ALA A 117 -5.84 -2.96 6.26
N TYR A 118 -5.83 -1.76 6.85
CA TYR A 118 -4.63 -0.93 6.97
C TYR A 118 -3.53 -1.62 7.79
N PHE A 119 -3.89 -2.20 8.95
CA PHE A 119 -2.96 -2.95 9.78
C PHE A 119 -2.36 -4.15 9.05
N MET A 120 -3.18 -4.92 8.33
CA MET A 120 -2.69 -6.03 7.51
C MET A 120 -1.72 -5.57 6.41
N MET A 121 -2.00 -4.42 5.78
CA MET A 121 -1.06 -3.82 4.82
C MET A 121 0.29 -3.53 5.47
N GLN A 122 0.31 -2.91 6.66
CA GLN A 122 1.54 -2.63 7.40
C GLN A 122 2.28 -3.90 7.85
N ALA A 123 1.54 -4.91 8.32
CA ALA A 123 2.10 -6.21 8.66
C ALA A 123 2.75 -6.89 7.44
N SER A 124 2.13 -6.79 6.25
CA SER A 124 2.69 -7.33 5.01
C SER A 124 3.99 -6.62 4.60
N ASN A 125 4.07 -5.30 4.77
CA ASN A 125 5.29 -4.51 4.53
C ASN A 125 6.42 -4.95 5.45
N ARG A 126 6.14 -5.15 6.74
CA ARG A 126 7.13 -5.62 7.73
C ARG A 126 7.58 -7.04 7.47
N TRP A 127 6.65 -7.92 7.10
CA TRP A 127 6.97 -9.29 6.72
C TRP A 127 7.95 -9.34 5.53
N LEU A 128 7.79 -8.44 4.55
CA LEU A 128 8.72 -8.35 3.43
C LEU A 128 10.09 -7.83 3.88
N ALA A 129 10.12 -6.77 4.69
CA ALA A 129 11.36 -6.20 5.21
C ALA A 129 12.20 -7.25 5.94
N VAL A 130 11.62 -7.99 6.89
CA VAL A 130 12.33 -9.02 7.68
C VAL A 130 12.87 -10.18 6.82
N ARG A 131 12.31 -10.41 5.63
CA ARG A 131 12.80 -11.47 4.71
C ARG A 131 13.84 -10.98 3.70
N LEU A 132 13.96 -9.66 3.54
CA LEU A 132 14.88 -9.03 2.59
C LEU A 132 16.08 -8.36 3.28
N GLU A 133 15.94 -7.99 4.56
CA GLU A 133 17.04 -7.65 5.48
C GLU A 133 17.84 -8.91 5.86
#